data_AF-A0A1J5NDS2-F1
#
_entry.id   AF-A0A1J5NDS2-F1
#
_cell.length_a   1.000
_cell.length_b   1.000
_cell.length_c   1.000
_cell.angle_alpha   90.00
_cell.angle_beta   90.00
_cell.angle_gamma   90.00
#
_symmetry.space_group_name_H-M   'P 1'
#
loop_
_entity.id
_entity.type
_entity.pdbx_description
1 polymer ?
#
loop_
_entity_poly.entity_id
_entity_poly.type
_entity_poly.pdbx_seq_one_letter_code
_entity_poly.pdbx_strand_id
1 'polypeptide(L)' 'MGGKGHQPERMCVVCRERFPKGELMRYVLPEETDGPDASPVPDPAMNRPGRGYYVCGQARCGERFPKMIVGLMKKRAR' A
#
# COMPACT_ATOMS: atom_id res chain seq x y z
N MET A 1 14.35 27.77 8.94
CA MET A 1 14.80 26.89 10.05
C MET A 1 13.95 25.64 10.00
N GLY A 2 14.56 24.49 9.67
CA GLY A 2 13.89 23.24 9.35
C GLY A 2 13.05 22.71 10.51
N GLY A 3 11.75 22.55 10.28
CA GLY A 3 10.80 22.08 11.27
C GLY A 3 11.17 20.70 11.78
N LYS A 4 11.17 20.56 13.10
CA LYS A 4 11.40 19.31 13.85
C LYS A 4 10.57 18.19 13.21
N GLY A 5 11.26 17.14 12.76
CA GLY A 5 10.75 16.09 11.89
C GLY A 5 9.47 15.44 12.40
N HIS A 6 8.33 15.90 11.89
CA HIS A 6 7.08 15.19 12.06
C HIS A 6 7.15 13.97 11.15
N GLN A 7 7.58 12.82 11.69
CA GLN A 7 7.57 11.57 10.95
C GLN A 7 6.10 11.31 10.58
N PRO A 8 5.72 11.36 9.29
CA PRO A 8 4.33 11.21 8.93
C PRO A 8 3.88 9.80 9.28
N GLU A 9 2.78 9.68 10.01
CA GLU A 9 2.12 8.39 10.23
C GLU A 9 1.17 8.10 9.09
N ARG A 10 1.03 6.81 8.75
CA ARG A 10 0.09 6.32 7.75
C ARG A 10 -0.63 5.10 8.28
N MET A 11 -1.80 4.83 7.73
CA MET A 11 -2.63 3.71 8.13
C MET A 11 -2.28 2.48 7.29
N CYS A 12 -2.09 1.34 7.95
CA CYS A 12 -2.01 0.06 7.26
C CYS A 12 -3.38 -0.28 6.67
N VAL A 13 -3.44 -0.55 5.37
CA VAL A 13 -4.71 -0.81 4.69
C VAL A 13 -5.36 -2.14 5.10
N VAL A 14 -4.59 -3.04 5.73
CA VAL A 14 -5.05 -4.36 6.18
C VAL A 14 -5.59 -4.32 7.60
N CYS A 15 -4.75 -3.97 8.59
CA CYS A 15 -5.17 -3.95 10.00
C CYS A 15 -5.80 -2.61 10.43
N ARG A 16 -5.73 -1.56 9.61
CA ARG A 16 -6.23 -0.21 9.90
C ARG A 16 -5.58 0.50 11.10
N GLU A 17 -4.48 -0.04 11.62
CA GLU A 17 -3.63 0.62 12.61
C GLU A 17 -2.72 1.66 11.96
N ARG A 18 -2.26 2.65 12.74
CA ARG A 18 -1.35 3.71 12.31
C ARG A 18 0.09 3.32 12.65
N PHE A 19 0.98 3.55 11.70
CA PHE A 19 2.42 3.30 11.86
C PHE A 19 3.23 4.47 11.29
N PRO A 20 4.45 4.69 11.78
CA PRO A 20 5.39 5.62 11.15
C PRO A 20 5.60 5.25 9.68
N LYS A 21 5.61 6.24 8.76
CA LYS A 21 5.81 6.00 7.32
C LYS A 21 7.06 5.17 7.01
N GLY A 22 8.11 5.27 7.83
CA GLY A 22 9.35 4.50 7.65
C GLY A 22 9.21 3.00 7.93
N GLU A 23 8.19 2.58 8.68
CA GLU A 23 7.92 1.17 9.02
C GLU A 23 6.89 0.52 8.07
N LEU A 24 6.32 1.30 7.16
CA LEU A 24 5.30 0.85 6.24
C LEU A 24 5.92 0.55 4.87
N MET A 25 5.63 -0.64 4.36
CA MET A 25 5.90 -0.99 2.98
C MET A 25 4.84 -0.36 2.09
N ARG A 26 5.27 0.46 1.11
CA ARG A 26 4.40 0.96 0.05
C ARG A 26 4.33 -0.08 -1.06
N TYR A 27 3.12 -0.36 -1.52
CA TYR A 27 2.83 -1.09 -2.74
C TYR A 27 2.07 -0.19 -3.69
N VAL A 28 2.28 -0.35 -4.99
CA VAL A 28 1.60 0.42 -6.01
C VAL A 28 0.87 -0.53 -6.94
N LEU A 29 -0.34 -0.15 -7.32
CA LEU A 29 -1.02 -0.77 -8.45
C LEU A 29 -0.70 0.04 -9.72
N PRO A 30 -0.08 -0.57 -10.75
CA PRO A 30 0.05 0.04 -12.05
C PRO A 30 -1.34 0.19 -12.69
N GLU A 31 -1.73 1.40 -13.10
CA GLU A 31 -3.00 1.64 -13.81
C GLU A 31 -3.02 0.99 -15.20
N GLU A 32 -1.84 0.81 -15.80
CA GLU A 32 -1.65 0.08 -17.05
C GLU A 32 -2.05 -1.40 -16.97
N THR A 33 -2.19 -1.94 -15.75
CA THR A 33 -2.70 -3.28 -15.49
C THR A 33 -4.08 -3.18 -14.83
N ASP A 34 -5.07 -2.63 -15.53
CA ASP A 34 -6.46 -2.75 -15.12
C ASP A 34 -6.99 -4.12 -15.54
N GLY A 35 -6.98 -5.08 -14.62
CA GLY A 35 -7.42 -6.44 -14.90
C GLY A 35 -7.37 -7.37 -13.68
N PRO A 36 -8.04 -8.53 -13.74
CA PRO A 36 -8.06 -9.51 -12.64
C PRO A 36 -6.67 -10.05 -12.28
N ASP A 37 -5.70 -9.91 -13.17
CA ASP A 37 -4.32 -10.39 -13.02
C ASP A 37 -3.35 -9.32 -12.48
N ALA A 38 -3.85 -8.09 -12.26
CA ALA A 38 -3.07 -7.01 -11.70
C ALA A 38 -2.61 -7.35 -10.29
N SER A 39 -1.29 -7.33 -10.10
CA SER A 39 -0.68 -7.61 -8.81
C SER A 39 -0.04 -6.35 -8.24
N PRO A 40 -0.19 -6.07 -6.94
CA PRO A 40 0.48 -4.93 -6.31
C PRO A 40 2.00 -5.12 -6.38
N VAL A 41 2.70 -4.09 -6.86
CA VAL A 41 4.16 -4.10 -6.96
C VAL A 41 4.75 -3.37 -5.74
N PRO A 42 5.76 -3.93 -5.05
CA PRO A 42 6.47 -3.22 -4.00
C PRO A 42 7.12 -1.94 -4.55
N ASP A 43 6.92 -0.82 -3.85
CA ASP A 43 7.51 0.47 -4.22
C ASP A 43 8.26 1.12 -3.05
N PRO A 44 9.40 0.54 -2.63
CA PRO A 44 10.18 1.08 -1.51
C PRO A 44 10.72 2.50 -1.80
N ALA A 45 10.96 2.83 -3.07
CA ALA A 45 11.43 4.14 -3.50
C ALA A 45 10.34 5.23 -3.51
N MET A 46 9.06 4.85 -3.38
CA MET A 46 7.90 5.75 -3.37
C MET A 46 7.81 6.68 -4.59
N ASN A 47 8.30 6.24 -5.74
CA ASN A 47 8.39 7.04 -6.96
C ASN A 47 7.51 6.50 -8.10
N ARG A 48 6.85 5.34 -7.91
CA ARG A 48 6.01 4.75 -8.96
C ARG A 48 4.66 5.48 -9.06
N PRO A 49 4.20 5.76 -10.30
CA PRO A 49 2.88 6.32 -10.56
C PRO A 49 1.78 5.29 -10.27
N GLY A 50 0.59 5.77 -9.95
CA GLY A 50 -0.56 4.94 -9.60
C GLY A 50 -0.90 4.95 -8.11
N ARG A 51 -1.87 4.10 -7.73
CA ARG A 51 -2.43 4.10 -6.37
C ARG A 51 -1.51 3.41 -5.38
N GLY A 52 -1.01 4.17 -4.41
CA GLY A 52 -0.20 3.66 -3.30
C GLY A 52 -1.03 3.05 -2.16
N TYR A 53 -0.60 1.89 -1.67
CA TYR A 53 -1.14 1.18 -0.51
C TYR A 53 -0.03 0.98 0.50
N TYR A 54 -0.30 1.28 1.77
CA TYR A 54 0.67 1.11 2.86
C TYR A 54 0.31 -0.12 3.68
N VAL A 55 1.29 -1.00 3.91
CA VAL A 55 1.14 -2.23 4.70
C VAL A 55 2.24 -2.27 5.75
N CYS A 56 1.89 -2.59 6.99
CA CYS A 56 2.88 -2.73 8.06
C CYS A 56 3.70 -4.02 7.92
N GLY A 57 4.86 -4.06 8.58
CA GLY A 57 5.78 -5.21 8.57
C GLY A 57 5.24 -6.48 9.25
N GLN A 58 4.01 -6.50 9.73
CA GLN A 58 3.41 -7.69 10.34
C GLN A 58 3.15 -8.75 9.26
N ALA A 59 3.64 -9.98 9.47
CA ALA A 59 3.46 -11.10 8.53
C ALA A 59 1.98 -11.30 8.14
N ARG A 60 1.07 -11.26 9.12
CA ARG A 60 -0.39 -11.35 8.90
C ARG A 60 -0.92 -10.33 7.87
N CYS A 61 -0.36 -9.13 7.86
CA CYS A 61 -0.79 -8.04 6.99
C CYS A 61 -0.21 -8.23 5.59
N GLY A 62 1.08 -8.58 5.49
CA GLY A 62 1.75 -8.89 4.24
C GLY A 62 1.10 -10.06 3.49
N GLU A 63 0.77 -11.15 4.20
CA GLU A 63 0.15 -12.34 3.60
C GLU A 63 -1.31 -12.11 3.16
N ARG A 64 -2.04 -11.26 3.89
CA ARG A 64 -3.45 -10.97 3.59
C ARG A 64 -3.61 -9.92 2.50
N PHE A 65 -2.65 -9.01 2.36
CA PHE A 65 -2.73 -7.88 1.44
C PHE A 65 -2.98 -8.28 -0.03
N PRO A 66 -2.23 -9.23 -0.64
CA PRO A 66 -2.45 -9.66 -2.03
C PRO A 66 -3.88 -10.18 -2.28
N LYS A 67 -4.46 -10.92 -1.31
CA LYS A 67 -5.82 -11.45 -1.43
C LYS A 67 -6.88 -10.35 -1.34
N MET A 68 -6.66 -9.39 -0.44
CA MET A 68 -7.57 -8.26 -0.22
C MET A 68 -7.58 -7.30 -1.39
N ILE A 69 -6.41 -6.98 -1.95
CA ILE A 69 -6.30 -5.97 -3.00
C ILE A 69 -6.96 -6.43 -4.30
N VAL A 70 -6.82 -7.71 -4.68
CA VAL A 70 -7.52 -8.31 -5.83
C VAL A 70 -9.04 -8.24 -5.66
N GLY A 71 -9.55 -8.47 -4.44
CA GLY A 71 -10.97 -8.29 -4.13
C GLY A 71 -11.44 -6.83 -4.24
N LEU A 72 -10.57 -5.87 -3.90
CA LEU A 72 -10.84 -4.44 -4.05
C LEU A 72 -10.88 -4.02 -5.53
N MET A 73 -10.07 -4.63 -6.39
CA MET A 73 -10.07 -4.41 -7.84
C MET A 73 -11.40 -4.85 -8.47
N LYS A 74 -11.90 -6.03 -8.11
CA LYS A 74 -13.18 -6.57 -8.62
C LYS A 74 -14.38 -5.66 -8.34
N LYS A 75 -14.34 -4.88 -7.26
CA LYS A 75 -15.41 -3.91 -6.91
C LYS A 75 -15.37 -2.63 -7.75
N ARG A 76 -14.27 -2.34 -8.45
CA ARG A 76 -14.10 -1.11 -9.24
C ARG A 76 -14.39 -1.28 -10.73
N ALA A 77 -14.36 -2.51 -11.23
CA ALA A 77 -14.80 -2.84 -12.58
C ALA A 77 -16.34 -2.86 -12.74
N ARG A 78 -17.09 -2.35 -11.75
CA ARG A 78 -18.55 -2.41 -11.67
C ARG A 78 -19.16 -1.02 -11.53
#